data_AF-A0A1C3X4E8-F1
#
_entry.id   AF-A0A1C3X4E8-F1
#
_cell.length_a   1.000
_cell.length_b   1.000
_cell.length_c   1.000
_cell.angle_alpha   90.00
_cell.angle_beta   90.00
_cell.angle_gamma   90.00
#
_symmetry.space_group_name_H-M   'P 1'
#
loop_
_entity.id
_entity.type
_entity.pdbx_description
1 polymer ?
#
loop_
_entity_poly.entity_id
_entity_poly.type
_entity_poly.pdbx_seq_one_letter_code
_entity_poly.pdbx_strand_id
1 'polypeptide(L)'
;MELSTEELEGRFSELTVSTRRALVDRLRATIADLAYDLAVDGLSDLIPPMLVINDALGSLMDEISEADTSYSDEIILATVRLIRTSRALLTEGVSMQTIH
;
A
#
# COMPACT_ATOMS: atom_id res chain seq x y z
N MET A 1 -16.79 6.35 -0.18
CA MET A 1 -16.81 5.72 1.14
C MET A 1 -15.37 5.74 1.64
N GLU A 2 -15.00 6.79 2.35
CA GLU A 2 -13.67 6.92 2.94
C GLU A 2 -13.63 5.99 4.15
N LEU A 3 -12.78 4.96 4.10
CA LEU A 3 -12.56 4.08 5.23
C LEU A 3 -11.74 4.88 6.26
N SER A 4 -12.41 5.42 7.28
CA SER A 4 -11.75 6.07 8.41
C SER A 4 -10.79 5.09 9.06
N THR A 5 -9.52 5.46 9.05
CA THR A 5 -8.36 4.61 9.37
C THR A 5 -8.20 4.18 10.82
N GLU A 6 -9.07 4.64 11.72
CA GLU A 6 -9.04 4.28 13.14
C GLU A 6 -9.88 3.01 13.43
N GLU A 7 -10.80 2.64 12.54
CA GLU A 7 -11.67 1.45 12.72
C GLU A 7 -11.11 0.17 12.06
N LEU A 8 -9.97 0.27 11.34
CA LEU A 8 -9.32 -0.81 10.59
C LEU A 8 -7.91 -1.11 11.11
N GLU A 9 -7.67 -0.94 12.42
CA GLU A 9 -6.45 -1.44 13.05
C GLU A 9 -6.57 -2.96 13.28
N GLY A 10 -6.12 -3.75 12.30
CA GLY A 10 -5.76 -5.17 12.49
C GLY A 10 -6.89 -6.20 12.43
N ARG A 11 -8.04 -5.85 11.83
CA ARG A 11 -9.18 -6.76 11.62
C ARG A 11 -9.52 -7.01 10.14
N PHE A 12 -8.54 -6.89 9.24
CA PHE A 12 -8.68 -7.25 7.81
C PHE A 12 -8.98 -8.75 7.63
N SER A 13 -8.52 -9.56 8.57
CA SER A 13 -8.89 -10.98 8.78
C SER A 13 -10.39 -11.23 8.94
N GLU A 14 -11.17 -10.24 9.38
CA GLU A 14 -12.63 -10.36 9.53
C GLU A 14 -13.41 -10.00 8.27
N LEU A 15 -12.74 -9.35 7.31
CA LEU A 15 -13.31 -9.09 6.00
C LEU A 15 -13.52 -10.43 5.27
N THR A 16 -14.56 -10.50 4.45
CA THR A 16 -14.74 -11.65 3.55
C THR A 16 -13.53 -11.81 2.64
N VAL A 17 -13.22 -13.05 2.24
CA VAL A 17 -12.12 -13.36 1.30
C VAL A 17 -12.20 -12.50 0.04
N SER A 18 -13.40 -12.32 -0.52
CA SER A 18 -13.67 -11.45 -1.66
C SER A 18 -13.34 -9.97 -1.40
N THR A 19 -13.75 -9.44 -0.25
CA THR A 19 -13.46 -8.04 0.13
C THR A 19 -11.96 -7.83 0.36
N ARG A 20 -11.29 -8.79 1.00
CA ARG A 20 -9.85 -8.75 1.26
C ARG A 20 -9.06 -8.81 -0.05
N ARG A 21 -9.47 -9.66 -0.99
CA ARG A 21 -8.87 -9.74 -2.33
C ARG A 21 -9.00 -8.42 -3.10
N ALA A 22 -10.18 -7.80 -3.06
CA ALA A 22 -10.41 -6.51 -3.69
C ALA A 22 -9.56 -5.38 -3.03
N LEU A 23 -9.38 -5.43 -1.71
CA LEU A 23 -8.51 -4.49 -1.00
C LEU A 23 -7.05 -4.67 -1.43
N VAL A 24 -6.53 -5.91 -1.43
CA VAL A 24 -5.16 -6.19 -1.86
C VAL A 24 -4.93 -5.77 -3.31
N ASP A 25 -5.84 -6.08 -4.22
CA ASP A 25 -5.77 -5.64 -5.62
C ASP A 25 -5.67 -4.11 -5.73
N ARG A 26 -6.53 -3.40 -4.98
CA ARG A 26 -6.50 -1.93 -4.94
C ARG A 26 -5.18 -1.38 -4.40
N LEU A 27 -4.62 -2.01 -3.36
CA LEU A 27 -3.35 -1.59 -2.76
C LEU A 27 -2.18 -1.80 -3.73
N ARG A 28 -2.15 -2.93 -4.45
CA ARG A 28 -1.14 -3.22 -5.49
C ARG A 28 -1.19 -2.21 -6.62
N ALA A 29 -2.39 -1.89 -7.12
CA ALA A 29 -2.57 -0.86 -8.13
C ALA A 29 -2.08 0.52 -7.63
N THR A 30 -2.36 0.85 -6.36
CA THR A 30 -1.92 2.12 -5.76
C THR A 30 -0.39 2.18 -5.60
N ILE A 31 0.27 1.09 -5.26
CA ILE A 31 1.74 1.04 -5.20
C ILE A 31 2.35 1.21 -6.59
N ALA A 32 1.79 0.55 -7.62
CA ALA A 32 2.30 0.67 -8.98
C ALA A 32 2.21 2.11 -9.50
N ASP A 33 1.08 2.79 -9.24
CA ASP A 33 0.85 4.20 -9.55
C ASP A 33 1.86 5.11 -8.83
N LEU A 34 2.03 4.93 -7.51
CA LEU A 34 3.00 5.70 -6.74
C LEU A 34 4.45 5.44 -7.15
N ALA A 35 4.81 4.20 -7.48
CA ALA A 35 6.15 3.88 -7.96
C ALA A 35 6.44 4.57 -9.29
N TYR A 36 5.43 4.70 -10.15
CA TYR A 36 5.52 5.47 -11.38
C TYR A 36 5.69 6.97 -11.08
N ASP A 37 4.84 7.57 -10.24
CA ASP A 37 4.94 8.98 -9.87
C ASP A 37 6.30 9.31 -9.23
N LEU A 38 6.77 8.48 -8.30
CA LEU A 38 8.09 8.63 -7.68
C LEU A 38 9.23 8.54 -8.69
N ALA A 39 9.11 7.67 -9.70
CA ALA A 39 10.10 7.59 -10.77
C ALA A 39 10.10 8.87 -11.63
N VAL A 40 8.92 9.43 -11.91
CA VAL A 40 8.76 10.69 -12.64
C VAL A 40 9.35 11.86 -11.87
N ASP A 41 9.13 11.93 -10.56
CA ASP A 41 9.69 12.94 -9.65
C ASP A 41 11.18 12.72 -9.31
N GLY A 42 11.80 11.64 -9.81
CA GLY A 42 13.22 11.32 -9.58
C GLY A 42 13.54 10.77 -8.19
N LEU A 43 12.52 10.43 -7.39
CA LEU A 43 12.62 9.88 -6.03
C LEU A 43 12.82 8.36 -6.06
N SER A 44 13.89 7.93 -6.71
CA SER A 44 14.15 6.51 -7.03
C SER A 44 14.44 5.63 -5.81
N ASP A 45 14.89 6.20 -4.69
CA ASP A 45 15.18 5.48 -3.44
C ASP A 45 13.95 4.77 -2.84
N LEU A 46 12.74 5.22 -3.19
CA LEU A 46 11.48 4.68 -2.68
C LEU A 46 10.87 3.60 -3.59
N ILE A 47 11.38 3.43 -4.80
CA ILE A 47 10.89 2.41 -5.74
C ILE A 47 11.22 0.98 -5.27
N PRO A 48 12.45 0.64 -4.82
CA PRO A 48 12.76 -0.70 -4.34
C PRO A 48 11.85 -1.19 -3.19
N PRO A 49 11.62 -0.43 -2.10
CA PRO A 49 10.73 -0.88 -1.03
C PRO A 49 9.26 -1.01 -1.50
N MET A 50 8.83 -0.21 -2.48
CA MET A 50 7.51 -0.36 -3.11
C MET A 50 7.35 -1.66 -3.87
N LEU A 51 8.36 -2.05 -4.65
CA LEU A 51 8.31 -3.31 -5.39
C LEU A 51 8.30 -4.52 -4.44
N VAL A 52 9.09 -4.48 -3.36
CA VAL A 52 9.11 -5.54 -2.33
C VAL A 52 7.74 -5.71 -1.68
N ILE A 53 7.08 -4.62 -1.28
CA ILE A 53 5.74 -4.71 -0.68
C ILE A 53 4.69 -5.14 -1.71
N ASN A 54 4.78 -4.69 -2.96
CA ASN A 54 3.85 -5.12 -4.01
C ASN A 54 3.97 -6.62 -4.35
N ASP A 55 5.17 -7.18 -4.25
CA ASP A 55 5.41 -8.61 -4.37
C ASP A 55 4.81 -9.38 -3.17
N ALA A 56 5.06 -8.92 -1.94
CA ALA A 56 4.48 -9.50 -0.73
C ALA A 56 2.94 -9.50 -0.74
N LEU A 57 2.31 -8.44 -1.25
CA LEU A 57 0.86 -8.41 -1.48
C LEU A 57 0.40 -9.40 -2.55
N GLY A 58 1.26 -9.72 -3.52
CA GLY A 58 0.98 -10.73 -4.52
C GLY A 58 1.00 -12.13 -3.94
N SER A 59 2.05 -12.48 -3.19
CA SER A 59 2.11 -13.73 -2.44
C SER A 59 0.90 -13.86 -1.49
N LEU A 60 0.54 -12.77 -0.81
CA LEU A 60 -0.64 -12.72 0.03
C LEU A 60 -1.95 -12.98 -0.76
N MET A 61 -2.06 -12.52 -2.00
CA MET A 61 -3.25 -12.76 -2.83
C MET A 61 -3.46 -14.23 -3.19
N ASP A 62 -2.37 -14.98 -3.34
CA ASP A 62 -2.38 -16.44 -3.51
C ASP A 62 -2.71 -17.14 -2.18
N GLU A 63 -2.12 -16.68 -1.09
CA GLU A 63 -2.32 -17.21 0.27
C GLU A 63 -3.67 -16.86 0.90
N ILE A 64 -4.39 -15.83 0.44
CA ILE A 64 -5.72 -15.43 0.98
C ILE A 64 -6.77 -16.56 0.83
N SER A 65 -6.52 -17.57 0.00
CA SER A 65 -7.34 -18.79 -0.05
C SER A 65 -7.01 -19.80 1.06
N GLU A 66 -5.82 -19.71 1.64
CA GLU A 66 -5.33 -20.54 2.75
C GLU A 66 -5.48 -19.74 4.06
N ALA A 67 -6.00 -20.37 5.10
CA ALA A 67 -6.64 -19.70 6.24
C ALA A 67 -5.69 -19.00 7.26
N ASP A 68 -4.55 -18.45 6.83
CA ASP A 68 -3.60 -17.77 7.72
C ASP A 68 -3.85 -16.24 7.78
N THR A 69 -4.83 -15.88 8.58
CA THR A 69 -5.41 -14.53 8.57
C THR A 69 -4.58 -13.50 9.35
N SER A 70 -3.70 -13.92 10.26
CA SER A 70 -2.91 -12.98 11.08
C SER A 70 -1.73 -12.38 10.32
N TYR A 71 -1.09 -13.16 9.43
CA TYR A 71 0.00 -12.68 8.56
C TYR A 71 -0.52 -11.68 7.51
N SER A 72 -1.77 -11.86 7.07
CA SER A 72 -2.46 -10.98 6.12
C SER A 72 -2.61 -9.55 6.63
N ASP A 73 -2.99 -9.39 7.91
CA ASP A 73 -3.24 -8.09 8.52
C ASP A 73 -1.98 -7.21 8.60
N GLU A 74 -0.85 -7.81 8.95
CA GLU A 74 0.43 -7.11 9.08
C GLU A 74 0.92 -6.57 7.74
N ILE A 75 0.86 -7.39 6.68
CA ILE A 75 1.25 -6.99 5.32
C ILE A 75 0.36 -5.86 4.80
N ILE A 76 -0.96 -5.95 5.01
CA ILE A 76 -1.92 -4.91 4.61
C ILE A 76 -1.63 -3.61 5.37
N LEU A 77 -1.39 -3.68 6.68
CA LEU A 77 -1.07 -2.50 7.49
C LEU A 77 0.25 -1.85 7.07
N ALA A 78 1.29 -2.65 6.86
CA ALA A 78 2.60 -2.17 6.38
C ALA A 78 2.47 -1.46 5.03
N THR A 79 1.65 -2.01 4.13
CA THR A 79 1.34 -1.41 2.84
C THR A 79 0.66 -0.05 2.97
N VAL A 80 -0.40 0.04 3.79
CA VAL A 80 -1.12 1.29 4.01
C VAL A 80 -0.19 2.37 4.57
N ARG A 81 0.69 2.00 5.50
CA ARG A 81 1.71 2.91 6.05
C ARG A 81 2.69 3.39 4.98
N LEU A 82 3.22 2.48 4.15
CA LEU A 82 4.13 2.86 3.06
C LEU A 82 3.47 3.83 2.09
N ILE A 83 2.24 3.55 1.63
CA ILE A 83 1.47 4.42 0.73
C ILE A 83 1.32 5.82 1.32
N ARG A 84 0.99 5.93 2.61
CA ARG A 84 0.85 7.22 3.30
C ARG A 84 2.15 8.00 3.31
N THR A 85 3.25 7.35 3.70
CA THR A 85 4.57 7.99 3.75
C THR A 85 5.00 8.45 2.36
N SER A 86 4.85 7.62 1.33
CA SER A 86 5.20 7.99 -0.05
C SER A 86 4.36 9.15 -0.58
N ARG A 87 3.06 9.18 -0.29
CA ARG A 87 2.18 10.31 -0.67
C ARG A 87 2.54 11.60 0.06
N ALA A 88 2.90 11.52 1.34
CA ALA A 88 3.38 12.68 2.09
C ALA A 88 4.67 13.24 1.46
N LEU A 89 5.62 12.37 1.14
CA LEU A 89 6.89 12.75 0.50
C LEU A 89 6.70 13.38 -0.90
N LEU A 90 5.77 12.88 -1.71
CA LEU A 90 5.41 13.50 -2.99
C LEU A 90 4.78 14.90 -2.78
N THR A 91 3.91 15.04 -1.79
CA THR A 91 3.25 16.32 -1.47
C THR A 91 4.24 17.36 -0.93
N GLU A 92 5.19 16.92 -0.09
CA GLU A 92 6.27 17.76 0.45
C GLU A 92 7.35 18.08 -0.60
N GLY A 93 7.68 17.14 -1.48
CA GLY A 93 8.61 17.34 -2.60
C GLY A 93 8.10 18.40 -3.59
N VAL A 94 6.81 18.40 -3.90
CA VAL A 94 6.14 19.46 -4.68
C VAL A 94 6.23 20.81 -3.97
N SER A 95 6.11 20.84 -2.64
CA SER A 95 6.17 22.07 -1.85
C SER A 95 7.58 22.68 -1.80
N MET A 96 8.65 21.88 -1.88
CA MET A 96 10.02 22.41 -1.98
C MET A 96 10.39 22.92 -3.38
N GLN A 97 9.72 22.47 -4.45
CA GLN A 97 9.99 22.92 -5.82
C GLN A 97 9.26 24.22 -6.20
N THR A 98 8.40 24.78 -5.35
CA THR A 98 7.62 25.99 -5.67
C THR A 98 8.20 27.29 -5.10
N ILE A 99 9.53 27.41 -5.02
CA ILE A 99 10.21 28.69 -4.77
C ILE A 99 11.11 29.00 -5.96
N HIS A 100 10.54 29.67 -6.96
CA HIS A 100 11.28 30.39 -8.01
C HIS A 100 10.66 31.76 -8.24
#